data_AF-A0A8T6NBU4-F1
#
_entry.id   AF-A0A8T6NBU4-F1
#
_cell.length_a   1.000
_cell.length_b   1.000
_cell.length_c   1.000
_cell.angle_alpha   90.00
_cell.angle_beta   90.00
_cell.angle_gamma   90.00
#
_symmetry.space_group_name_H-M   'P 1'
#
loop_
_entity.id
_entity.type
_entity.pdbx_description
1 polymer ?
#
loop_
_entity_poly.entity_id
_entity_poly.type
_entity_poly.pdbx_seq_one_letter_code
_entity_poly.pdbx_strand_id
1 'polypeptide(L)'
;MQGESVLQTFDFHSSRQDLLLREQSKTIVNRGSLLALSILAILVTGMVSPAFAAQLNWDAKSPESADTPKFKFQRTTFIEYQEGGSIADSLRGKDLTMEFSADSTNPGVADLIEKMNNNLGSMKSTAHVTDLKIDYHASITGRGDNASVDFRIILTPTLEGYLIKPYTNGSPALFDVLWRGLKVDGPITITTEEYGDVEINQPLSFFEKNYPDVASQITDKAKDVMTMPLIDASGLGGLGIGSWHFLADPTGIVAETSKFGYSGAKVVVSSFTMGESSFREGQIKEKEFDATFTSDKTYSVRSVESGDSGNIFLAGYASPDQVGGVEVVGLSPVAPSTGAQTSSGSFPIFIIYGMAGMAAAGAGGFFVWSSKKAKKDAGVTQTGIDPRHLRGVDTSEASGGYKTNRGEAELITDDQSHEKHSSVYDQGSTRGSLPAGYSQPKEEPKPSSNRGSMPKDWKPS
;
A
#
# COMPACT_ATOMS: atom_id res chain seq x y z
N MET A 1 46.50 19.17 -81.39
CA MET A 1 46.74 17.72 -81.28
C MET A 1 45.38 17.09 -81.01
N GLN A 2 44.50 16.80 -81.98
CA GLN A 2 44.58 15.93 -83.18
C GLN A 2 44.95 14.48 -82.87
N GLY A 3 44.03 13.56 -83.20
CA GLY A 3 44.09 12.09 -83.07
C GLY A 3 42.79 11.52 -82.48
N GLU A 4 41.68 11.49 -83.25
CA GLU A 4 41.10 10.27 -83.91
C GLU A 4 40.38 9.33 -82.91
N SER A 5 39.04 9.20 -82.87
CA SER A 5 38.06 8.63 -83.84
C SER A 5 38.27 7.11 -84.03
N VAL A 6 37.31 6.17 -84.06
CA VAL A 6 35.89 6.08 -84.46
C VAL A 6 35.37 4.71 -83.88
N LEU A 7 34.14 4.46 -83.42
CA LEU A 7 32.87 4.08 -84.10
C LEU A 7 31.88 3.68 -82.97
N GLN A 8 30.70 4.26 -82.72
CA GLN A 8 29.46 4.44 -83.51
C GLN A 8 28.77 3.13 -83.95
N THR A 9 27.62 2.82 -83.32
CA THR A 9 26.25 2.71 -83.90
C THR A 9 25.26 2.36 -82.78
N PHE A 10 24.44 3.31 -82.29
CA PHE A 10 23.07 3.68 -82.73
C PHE A 10 22.02 2.58 -82.51
N ASP A 11 21.02 2.83 -81.63
CA ASP A 11 19.68 3.09 -82.16
C ASP A 11 18.73 3.82 -81.19
N PHE A 12 17.80 4.54 -81.80
CA PHE A 12 16.92 5.58 -81.28
C PHE A 12 15.51 5.01 -80.91
N HIS A 13 14.68 5.87 -80.30
CA HIS A 13 13.26 5.70 -79.92
C HIS A 13 13.01 4.97 -78.58
N SER A 14 12.18 5.47 -77.66
CA SER A 14 11.06 6.40 -77.79
C SER A 14 10.64 6.88 -76.40
N SER A 15 10.50 8.20 -76.26
CA SER A 15 9.31 8.87 -75.71
C SER A 15 8.49 8.11 -74.66
N ARG A 16 8.54 8.58 -73.41
CA ARG A 16 7.39 9.07 -72.65
C ARG A 16 7.74 9.25 -71.17
N GLN A 17 7.57 10.48 -70.71
CA GLN A 17 7.17 10.84 -69.34
C GLN A 17 8.25 10.84 -68.25
N ASP A 18 9.20 11.77 -68.40
CA ASP A 18 9.74 12.52 -67.26
C ASP A 18 8.66 13.47 -66.72
N LEU A 19 7.67 12.93 -66.00
CA LEU A 19 6.79 13.72 -65.14
C LEU A 19 5.98 12.73 -64.30
N LEU A 20 6.50 12.40 -63.11
CA LEU A 20 5.77 12.10 -61.86
C LEU A 20 6.79 11.63 -60.80
N LEU A 21 7.61 12.57 -60.34
CA LEU A 21 8.19 12.50 -59.01
C LEU A 21 7.05 12.69 -58.00
N ARG A 22 6.52 11.59 -57.48
CA ARG A 22 5.72 11.61 -56.25
C ARG A 22 6.21 10.50 -55.34
N GLU A 23 6.82 10.93 -54.25
CA GLU A 23 7.21 10.08 -53.13
C GLU A 23 6.10 9.11 -52.74
N GLN A 24 6.43 7.83 -52.79
CA GLN A 24 5.77 6.78 -52.03
C GLN A 24 6.90 5.92 -51.44
N SER A 25 7.49 6.37 -50.34
CA SER A 25 8.21 5.49 -49.43
C SER A 25 7.18 4.53 -48.83
N LYS A 26 6.99 3.38 -49.49
CA LYS A 26 6.29 2.23 -48.89
C LYS A 26 7.13 1.76 -47.71
N THR A 27 6.69 2.06 -46.50
CA THR A 27 7.12 1.37 -45.29
C THR A 27 6.73 -0.09 -45.44
N ILE A 28 7.67 -0.94 -45.84
CA ILE A 28 7.50 -2.39 -45.82
C ILE A 28 7.54 -2.79 -44.35
N VAL A 29 6.38 -2.78 -43.70
CA VAL A 29 6.24 -3.39 -42.38
C VAL A 29 6.43 -4.88 -42.58
N ASN A 30 7.54 -5.39 -42.08
CA ASN A 30 7.91 -6.80 -42.16
C ASN A 30 6.78 -7.61 -41.50
N ARG A 31 6.14 -8.51 -42.27
CA ARG A 31 5.00 -9.32 -41.79
C ARG A 31 5.37 -10.14 -40.54
N GLY A 32 6.66 -10.48 -40.37
CA GLY A 32 7.17 -11.10 -39.14
C GLY A 32 7.15 -10.20 -37.91
N SER A 33 7.30 -8.88 -38.06
CA SER A 33 7.26 -7.92 -36.96
C SER A 33 5.83 -7.66 -36.48
N LEU A 34 4.86 -7.62 -37.40
CA LEU A 34 3.43 -7.57 -37.05
C LEU A 34 2.97 -8.85 -36.33
N LEU A 35 3.47 -10.01 -36.77
CA LEU A 35 3.13 -11.29 -36.15
C LEU A 35 3.78 -11.44 -34.76
N ALA A 36 5.04 -11.01 -34.59
CA ALA A 36 5.72 -11.00 -33.30
C ALA A 36 5.07 -10.01 -32.30
N LEU A 37 4.65 -8.83 -32.75
CA LEU A 37 3.88 -7.89 -31.92
C LEU A 37 2.50 -8.45 -31.55
N SER A 38 1.83 -9.15 -32.48
CA SER A 38 0.54 -9.80 -32.18
C SER A 38 0.67 -10.99 -31.23
N ILE A 39 1.74 -11.79 -31.32
CA ILE A 39 1.99 -12.88 -30.37
C ILE A 39 2.38 -12.33 -28.99
N LEU A 40 3.11 -11.21 -28.92
CA LEU A 40 3.40 -10.54 -27.65
C LEU A 40 2.14 -9.92 -27.02
N ALA A 41 1.26 -9.33 -27.83
CA ALA A 41 -0.03 -8.81 -27.38
C ALA A 41 -1.00 -9.92 -26.94
N ILE A 42 -1.01 -11.07 -27.63
CA ILE A 42 -1.85 -12.24 -27.28
C ILE A 42 -1.31 -12.96 -26.03
N LEU A 43 0.01 -12.95 -25.78
CA LEU A 43 0.60 -13.48 -24.55
C LEU A 43 0.25 -12.65 -23.30
N VAL A 44 -0.10 -11.37 -23.47
CA VAL A 44 -0.61 -10.52 -22.37
C VAL A 44 -2.09 -10.80 -22.06
N THR A 45 -2.86 -11.33 -23.00
CA THR A 45 -4.31 -11.58 -22.83
C THR A 45 -4.69 -13.03 -22.51
N GLY A 46 -3.73 -13.93 -22.23
CA GLY A 46 -3.98 -15.37 -22.33
C GLY A 46 -3.70 -16.25 -21.10
N MET A 47 -3.25 -15.68 -19.98
CA MET A 47 -3.09 -16.45 -18.75
C MET A 47 -3.92 -15.80 -17.66
N VAL A 48 -5.05 -16.40 -17.32
CA VAL A 48 -5.66 -16.23 -16.00
C VAL A 48 -4.69 -16.88 -15.01
N SER A 49 -3.58 -16.18 -14.71
CA SER A 49 -2.80 -16.49 -13.53
C SER A 49 -3.76 -16.40 -12.34
N PRO A 50 -3.76 -17.34 -11.38
CA PRO A 50 -4.52 -17.15 -10.16
C PRO A 50 -4.19 -15.76 -9.59
N ALA A 51 -5.17 -14.87 -9.58
CA ALA A 51 -5.00 -13.47 -9.22
C ALA A 51 -5.16 -13.34 -7.70
N PHE A 52 -4.12 -13.73 -6.97
CA PHE A 52 -4.01 -13.51 -5.52
C PHE A 52 -4.18 -12.02 -5.20
N ALA A 53 -4.94 -11.71 -4.13
CA ALA A 53 -5.26 -10.35 -3.69
C ALA A 53 -3.99 -9.53 -3.50
N ALA A 54 -3.16 -9.89 -2.52
CA ALA A 54 -1.78 -9.42 -2.40
C ALA A 54 -0.77 -10.52 -2.75
N GLN A 55 0.21 -10.18 -3.58
CA GLN A 55 1.33 -11.03 -3.97
C GLN A 55 2.63 -10.36 -3.55
N LEU A 56 3.38 -10.98 -2.65
CA LEU A 56 4.72 -10.54 -2.26
C LEU A 56 5.79 -11.41 -2.91
N ASN A 57 6.81 -10.78 -3.47
CA ASN A 57 8.07 -11.42 -3.79
C ASN A 57 9.23 -10.60 -3.23
N TRP A 58 10.04 -11.22 -2.38
CA TRP A 58 11.24 -10.59 -1.83
C TRP A 58 12.43 -11.53 -1.98
N ASP A 59 13.41 -11.11 -2.77
CA ASP A 59 14.66 -11.83 -2.93
C ASP A 59 15.77 -11.11 -2.17
N ALA A 60 15.99 -11.45 -0.90
CA ALA A 60 17.09 -10.97 -0.09
C ALA A 60 18.25 -11.96 0.01
N LYS A 61 18.53 -12.70 -1.08
CA LYS A 61 19.79 -13.46 -1.18
C LYS A 61 20.99 -12.51 -1.31
N SER A 62 20.84 -11.40 -2.00
CA SER A 62 21.88 -10.38 -2.15
C SER A 62 21.48 -9.06 -1.52
N PRO A 63 22.42 -8.22 -1.08
CA PRO A 63 22.09 -6.89 -0.57
C PRO A 63 21.49 -5.95 -1.61
N GLU A 64 21.75 -6.15 -2.91
CA GLU A 64 21.23 -5.32 -4.00
C GLU A 64 19.76 -5.60 -4.32
N SER A 65 19.28 -6.80 -3.97
CA SER A 65 17.90 -7.22 -4.21
C SER A 65 17.07 -7.19 -2.91
N ALA A 66 17.73 -7.11 -1.76
CA ALA A 66 17.10 -7.15 -0.45
C ALA A 66 16.36 -5.86 -0.06
N ASP A 67 16.71 -4.72 -0.66
CA ASP A 67 16.02 -3.45 -0.41
C ASP A 67 14.80 -3.26 -1.32
N THR A 68 14.66 -4.00 -2.42
CA THR A 68 13.55 -3.81 -3.38
C THR A 68 12.56 -5.00 -3.45
N PRO A 69 11.74 -5.26 -2.41
CA PRO A 69 10.66 -6.24 -2.55
C PRO A 69 9.62 -5.76 -3.55
N LYS A 70 8.81 -6.69 -4.07
CA LYS A 70 7.73 -6.40 -5.01
C LYS A 70 6.41 -6.85 -4.45
N PHE A 71 5.46 -5.92 -4.37
CA PHE A 71 4.06 -6.20 -4.07
C PHE A 71 3.23 -6.06 -5.34
N LYS A 72 2.29 -6.97 -5.55
CA LYS A 72 1.31 -6.88 -6.61
C LYS A 72 -0.08 -7.09 -6.02
N PHE A 73 -0.96 -6.13 -6.24
CA PHE A 73 -2.34 -6.14 -5.81
C PHE A 73 -3.25 -6.35 -7.01
N GLN A 74 -4.18 -7.29 -6.93
CA GLN A 74 -5.14 -7.56 -7.99
C GLN A 74 -6.55 -7.71 -7.42
N ARG A 75 -7.51 -7.05 -8.05
CA ARG A 75 -8.93 -7.16 -7.71
C ARG A 75 -9.76 -6.93 -8.95
N THR A 76 -10.84 -7.69 -9.07
CA THR A 76 -11.85 -7.46 -10.12
C THR A 76 -13.15 -7.05 -9.45
N THR A 77 -13.74 -5.97 -9.95
CA THR A 77 -15.02 -5.48 -9.45
C THR A 77 -16.07 -5.53 -10.56
N PHE A 78 -17.26 -5.97 -10.22
CA PHE A 78 -18.39 -6.14 -11.11
C PHE A 78 -19.54 -5.22 -10.71
N ILE A 79 -20.21 -4.67 -11.71
CA ILE A 79 -21.54 -4.08 -11.56
C ILE A 79 -22.48 -4.89 -12.45
N GLU A 80 -23.44 -5.58 -11.85
CA GLU A 80 -24.40 -6.42 -12.58
C GLU A 80 -25.72 -5.68 -12.76
N TYR A 81 -26.27 -5.75 -13.97
CA TYR A 81 -27.44 -5.01 -14.42
C TYR A 81 -28.34 -5.88 -15.30
N GLN A 82 -28.72 -7.04 -14.78
CA GLN A 82 -29.51 -8.06 -15.50
C GLN A 82 -30.86 -7.51 -16.00
N GLU A 83 -31.45 -6.53 -15.31
CA GLU A 83 -32.71 -5.88 -15.70
C GLU A 83 -32.54 -4.67 -16.64
N GLY A 84 -31.32 -4.41 -17.13
CA GLY A 84 -30.99 -3.19 -17.86
C GLY A 84 -30.97 -1.96 -16.96
N GLY A 85 -31.52 -0.84 -17.44
CA GLY A 85 -31.56 0.42 -16.70
C GLY A 85 -30.39 1.35 -17.04
N SER A 86 -30.39 2.52 -16.40
CA SER A 86 -29.50 3.64 -16.72
C SER A 86 -28.00 3.29 -16.58
N ILE A 87 -27.64 2.45 -15.61
CA ILE A 87 -26.26 1.97 -15.43
C ILE A 87 -25.87 1.03 -16.57
N ALA A 88 -26.78 0.15 -17.00
CA ALA A 88 -26.54 -0.73 -18.13
C ALA A 88 -26.31 0.06 -19.41
N ASP A 89 -27.14 1.07 -19.67
CA ASP A 89 -27.03 1.93 -20.86
C ASP A 89 -25.71 2.72 -20.88
N SER A 90 -25.20 3.07 -19.70
CA SER A 90 -23.93 3.78 -19.53
C SER A 90 -22.71 2.88 -19.74
N LEU A 91 -22.78 1.62 -19.29
CA LEU A 91 -21.63 0.72 -19.23
C LEU A 91 -21.58 -0.33 -20.35
N ARG A 92 -22.69 -0.68 -20.99
CA ARG A 92 -22.72 -1.70 -22.06
C ARG A 92 -21.80 -1.35 -23.22
N GLY A 93 -21.01 -2.32 -23.65
CA GLY A 93 -20.09 -2.17 -24.79
C GLY A 93 -18.95 -1.19 -24.55
N LYS A 94 -18.76 -0.70 -23.30
CA LYS A 94 -17.62 0.12 -22.95
C LYS A 94 -16.37 -0.74 -22.82
N ASP A 95 -15.28 -0.21 -23.34
CA ASP A 95 -13.95 -0.80 -23.26
C ASP A 95 -12.97 0.37 -23.11
N LEU A 96 -12.32 0.45 -21.96
CA LEU A 96 -11.38 1.52 -21.63
C LEU A 96 -10.30 0.96 -20.71
N THR A 97 -9.06 1.28 -21.01
CA THR A 97 -7.90 0.94 -20.19
C THR A 97 -7.17 2.22 -19.77
N MET A 98 -6.76 2.27 -18.50
CA MET A 98 -5.85 3.26 -17.95
C MET A 98 -4.60 2.54 -17.47
N GLU A 99 -3.43 2.93 -17.97
CA GLU A 99 -2.15 2.37 -17.55
C GLU A 99 -1.10 3.46 -17.45
N PHE A 100 -0.37 3.51 -16.35
CA PHE A 100 0.75 4.43 -16.16
C PHE A 100 1.71 3.93 -15.09
N SER A 101 2.91 4.49 -15.08
CA SER A 101 3.88 4.31 -14.01
C SER A 101 4.22 5.64 -13.35
N ALA A 102 4.54 5.62 -12.07
CA ALA A 102 4.98 6.79 -11.30
C ALA A 102 6.07 6.39 -10.32
N ASP A 103 6.90 7.36 -9.93
CA ASP A 103 7.94 7.19 -8.92
C ASP A 103 7.89 8.33 -7.88
N SER A 104 8.80 8.31 -6.90
CA SER A 104 8.83 9.29 -5.81
C SER A 104 9.02 10.75 -6.22
N THR A 105 9.29 11.04 -7.50
CA THR A 105 9.25 12.42 -8.00
C THR A 105 7.82 12.98 -8.08
N ASN A 106 6.82 12.09 -8.09
CA ASN A 106 5.41 12.45 -8.07
C ASN A 106 4.93 12.72 -6.62
N PRO A 107 4.29 13.88 -6.33
CA PRO A 107 3.79 14.20 -5.00
C PRO A 107 2.81 13.16 -4.42
N GLY A 108 2.00 12.52 -5.27
CA GLY A 108 1.07 11.46 -4.85
C GLY A 108 1.78 10.19 -4.41
N VAL A 109 2.94 9.88 -5.01
CA VAL A 109 3.79 8.77 -4.58
C VAL A 109 4.46 9.08 -3.25
N ALA A 110 4.86 10.33 -3.02
CA ALA A 110 5.40 10.76 -1.72
C ALA A 110 4.36 10.64 -0.59
N ASP A 111 3.10 11.02 -0.82
CA ASP A 111 1.99 10.79 0.12
C ASP A 111 1.76 9.30 0.40
N LEU A 112 1.84 8.46 -0.63
CA LEU A 112 1.75 7.01 -0.48
C LEU A 112 2.89 6.46 0.41
N ILE A 113 4.14 6.90 0.19
CA ILE A 113 5.29 6.53 1.02
C ILE A 113 5.05 6.93 2.48
N GLU A 114 4.52 8.13 2.73
CA GLU A 114 4.21 8.59 4.08
C GLU A 114 3.17 7.68 4.76
N LYS A 115 2.07 7.36 4.07
CA LYS A 115 1.03 6.45 4.59
C LYS A 115 1.56 5.04 4.84
N MET A 116 2.39 4.51 3.93
CA MET A 116 3.10 3.24 4.11
C MET A 116 3.97 3.27 5.38
N ASN A 117 4.78 4.31 5.56
CA ASN A 117 5.63 4.44 6.74
C ASN A 117 4.84 4.63 8.04
N ASN A 118 3.70 5.31 8.00
CA ASN A 118 2.78 5.40 9.14
C ASN A 118 2.23 4.02 9.51
N ASN A 119 1.85 3.20 8.52
CA ASN A 119 1.42 1.82 8.75
C ASN A 119 2.56 0.97 9.35
N LEU A 120 3.77 1.02 8.78
CA LEU A 120 4.95 0.30 9.30
C LEU A 120 5.27 0.70 10.75
N GLY A 121 5.23 2.00 11.06
CA GLY A 121 5.41 2.53 12.40
C GLY A 121 4.36 2.01 13.39
N SER A 122 3.10 1.90 12.96
CA SER A 122 2.01 1.35 13.79
C SER A 122 2.21 -0.14 14.12
N MET A 123 2.84 -0.89 13.21
CA MET A 123 3.22 -2.29 13.40
C MET A 123 4.54 -2.45 14.18
N LYS A 124 5.22 -1.34 14.53
CA LYS A 124 6.55 -1.32 15.16
C LYS A 124 7.63 -1.97 14.29
N SER A 125 7.44 -1.95 12.97
CA SER A 125 8.49 -2.33 12.04
C SER A 125 9.65 -1.33 12.15
N THR A 126 10.86 -1.86 12.11
CA THR A 126 12.10 -1.08 11.95
C THR A 126 12.36 -0.70 10.50
N ALA A 127 11.71 -1.38 9.56
CA ALA A 127 11.82 -1.06 8.15
C ALA A 127 11.03 0.21 7.80
N HIS A 128 11.55 0.98 6.85
CA HIS A 128 10.89 2.15 6.28
C HIS A 128 11.12 2.25 4.78
N VAL A 129 10.14 2.77 4.07
CA VAL A 129 10.16 3.02 2.63
C VAL A 129 10.83 4.38 2.38
N THR A 130 11.85 4.41 1.53
CA THR A 130 12.60 5.62 1.16
C THR A 130 12.34 6.09 -0.27
N ASP A 131 11.94 5.17 -1.13
CA ASP A 131 11.61 5.40 -2.54
C ASP A 131 10.54 4.38 -2.93
N LEU A 132 9.75 4.67 -3.96
CA LEU A 132 8.68 3.81 -4.43
C LEU A 132 8.47 3.99 -5.93
N LYS A 133 8.39 2.86 -6.64
CA LYS A 133 7.87 2.80 -8.01
C LYS A 133 6.51 2.13 -8.02
N ILE A 134 5.61 2.68 -8.82
CA ILE A 134 4.24 2.21 -8.99
C ILE A 134 4.02 1.90 -10.46
N ASP A 135 3.46 0.73 -10.76
CA ASP A 135 2.80 0.47 -12.04
C ASP A 135 1.31 0.25 -11.78
N TYR A 136 0.48 1.08 -12.38
CA TYR A 136 -0.98 1.05 -12.24
C TYR A 136 -1.64 0.61 -13.54
N HIS A 137 -2.63 -0.25 -13.44
CA HIS A 137 -3.50 -0.65 -14.54
C HIS A 137 -4.94 -0.82 -14.06
N ALA A 138 -5.89 -0.22 -14.77
CA ALA A 138 -7.31 -0.45 -14.61
C ALA A 138 -7.98 -0.59 -15.98
N SER A 139 -8.76 -1.63 -16.19
CA SER A 139 -9.47 -1.84 -17.46
C SER A 139 -10.91 -2.24 -17.24
N ILE A 140 -11.85 -1.53 -17.87
CA ILE A 140 -13.27 -1.86 -17.84
C ILE A 140 -13.68 -2.64 -19.09
N THR A 141 -14.53 -3.64 -18.91
CA THR A 141 -15.23 -4.34 -19.97
C THR A 141 -16.72 -4.42 -19.68
N GLY A 142 -17.50 -3.69 -20.46
CA GLY A 142 -18.96 -3.67 -20.41
C GLY A 142 -19.58 -4.74 -21.30
N ARG A 143 -20.27 -5.71 -20.70
CA ARG A 143 -20.95 -6.84 -21.37
C ARG A 143 -22.46 -6.61 -21.37
N GLY A 144 -23.23 -7.59 -21.86
CA GLY A 144 -24.69 -7.49 -21.96
C GLY A 144 -25.38 -7.25 -20.61
N ASP A 145 -24.97 -8.01 -19.58
CA ASP A 145 -25.67 -8.06 -18.29
C ASP A 145 -24.81 -7.61 -17.11
N ASN A 146 -23.54 -7.29 -17.34
CA ASN A 146 -22.62 -6.76 -16.33
C ASN A 146 -21.47 -5.97 -16.96
N ALA A 147 -20.82 -5.14 -16.15
CA ALA A 147 -19.50 -4.61 -16.43
C ALA A 147 -18.51 -5.13 -15.40
N SER A 148 -17.27 -5.37 -15.81
CA SER A 148 -16.16 -5.68 -14.89
C SER A 148 -15.06 -4.65 -15.04
N VAL A 149 -14.38 -4.32 -13.93
CA VAL A 149 -13.14 -3.54 -13.92
C VAL A 149 -12.05 -4.37 -13.28
N ASP A 150 -10.97 -4.59 -14.01
CA ASP A 150 -9.80 -5.32 -13.56
C ASP A 150 -8.72 -4.34 -13.09
N PHE A 151 -8.41 -4.35 -11.80
CA PHE A 151 -7.40 -3.51 -11.18
C PHE A 151 -6.11 -4.30 -10.96
N ARG A 152 -4.97 -3.67 -11.25
CA ARG A 152 -3.64 -4.17 -10.93
C ARG A 152 -2.74 -3.02 -10.49
N ILE A 153 -2.19 -3.13 -9.30
CA ILE A 153 -1.21 -2.18 -8.75
C ILE A 153 0.05 -2.97 -8.42
N ILE A 154 1.20 -2.53 -8.93
CA ILE A 154 2.50 -3.10 -8.58
C ILE A 154 3.26 -2.04 -7.82
N LEU A 155 3.65 -2.34 -6.58
CA LEU A 155 4.51 -1.50 -5.77
C LEU A 155 5.89 -2.13 -5.69
N THR A 156 6.91 -1.36 -6.05
CA THR A 156 8.33 -1.73 -5.87
C THR A 156 8.98 -0.69 -4.97
N PRO A 157 8.84 -0.80 -3.63
CA PRO A 157 9.49 0.10 -2.69
C PRO A 157 11.00 -0.14 -2.62
N THR A 158 11.73 0.87 -2.15
CA THR A 158 13.09 0.74 -1.61
C THR A 158 13.01 0.80 -0.10
N LEU A 159 13.29 -0.32 0.56
CA LEU A 159 13.27 -0.49 2.00
C LEU A 159 14.65 -0.28 2.60
N GLU A 160 14.67 0.48 3.68
CA GLU A 160 15.78 0.54 4.62
C GLU A 160 15.35 -0.04 5.97
N GLY A 161 16.29 -0.29 6.88
CA GLY A 161 15.98 -0.73 8.25
C GLY A 161 15.51 -2.19 8.38
N TYR A 162 15.33 -2.91 7.26
CA TYR A 162 14.97 -4.33 7.26
C TYR A 162 16.05 -5.23 7.89
N LEU A 163 17.33 -4.85 7.81
CA LEU A 163 18.43 -5.51 8.54
C LEU A 163 18.63 -4.80 9.88
N ILE A 164 18.09 -5.39 10.95
CA ILE A 164 18.21 -4.88 12.32
C ILE A 164 19.66 -5.01 12.81
N LYS A 165 20.29 -6.14 12.50
CA LYS A 165 21.66 -6.44 12.93
C LYS A 165 22.34 -7.38 11.92
N PRO A 166 23.58 -7.10 11.48
CA PRO A 166 24.35 -8.03 10.67
C PRO A 166 24.84 -9.23 11.50
N TYR A 167 25.15 -10.32 10.79
CA TYR A 167 25.77 -11.50 11.38
C TYR A 167 27.14 -11.17 12.00
N THR A 168 27.44 -11.83 13.12
CA THR A 168 28.78 -11.85 13.72
C THR A 168 29.07 -13.25 14.25
N ASN A 169 30.33 -13.61 14.45
CA ASN A 169 30.67 -14.91 15.02
C ASN A 169 30.00 -15.08 16.40
N GLY A 170 29.07 -16.03 16.50
CA GLY A 170 28.28 -16.29 17.70
C GLY A 170 26.92 -15.55 17.78
N SER A 171 26.52 -14.77 16.77
CA SER A 171 25.22 -14.12 16.72
C SER A 171 24.65 -14.02 15.30
N PRO A 172 23.39 -14.46 15.07
CA PRO A 172 22.76 -14.42 13.75
C PRO A 172 22.56 -12.99 13.27
N ALA A 173 22.45 -12.81 11.96
CA ALA A 173 21.84 -11.60 11.41
C ALA A 173 20.36 -11.57 11.79
N LEU A 174 19.79 -10.39 12.03
CA LEU A 174 18.38 -10.22 12.39
C LEU A 174 17.70 -9.36 11.34
N PHE A 175 16.63 -9.90 10.77
CA PHE A 175 15.82 -9.24 9.75
C PHE A 175 14.41 -8.98 10.29
N ASP A 176 13.93 -7.77 10.05
CA ASP A 176 12.53 -7.42 10.18
C ASP A 176 11.75 -7.98 9.00
N VAL A 177 10.61 -8.60 9.30
CA VAL A 177 9.67 -9.14 8.31
C VAL A 177 8.25 -8.63 8.49
N LEU A 178 7.98 -7.73 9.45
CA LEU A 178 6.63 -7.18 9.67
C LEU A 178 6.14 -6.32 8.50
N TRP A 179 7.07 -5.68 7.80
CA TRP A 179 6.76 -4.86 6.62
C TRP A 179 6.04 -5.62 5.50
N ARG A 180 6.07 -6.97 5.51
CA ARG A 180 5.29 -7.79 4.59
C ARG A 180 3.78 -7.56 4.71
N GLY A 181 3.32 -7.12 5.89
CA GLY A 181 1.92 -6.84 6.21
C GLY A 181 1.46 -5.43 5.83
N LEU A 182 2.14 -4.79 4.88
CA LEU A 182 1.90 -3.40 4.52
C LEU A 182 0.47 -3.16 4.02
N LYS A 183 -0.17 -2.09 4.49
CA LYS A 183 -1.47 -1.65 3.98
C LYS A 183 -1.60 -0.13 3.97
N VAL A 184 -2.50 0.37 3.11
CA VAL A 184 -2.76 1.79 2.97
C VAL A 184 -4.25 2.05 2.97
N ASP A 185 -4.70 2.83 3.96
CA ASP A 185 -6.11 3.21 4.10
C ASP A 185 -6.37 4.55 3.40
N GLY A 186 -7.56 4.70 2.81
CA GLY A 186 -8.02 5.93 2.17
C GLY A 186 -7.45 6.19 0.77
N PRO A 187 -7.85 7.31 0.14
CA PRO A 187 -7.52 7.59 -1.25
C PRO A 187 -6.04 7.96 -1.44
N ILE A 188 -5.50 7.61 -2.62
CA ILE A 188 -4.16 7.93 -3.10
C ILE A 188 -4.27 8.50 -4.51
N THR A 189 -4.09 9.80 -4.64
CA THR A 189 -4.18 10.48 -5.94
C THR A 189 -2.80 10.64 -6.56
N ILE A 190 -2.61 10.09 -7.76
CA ILE A 190 -1.42 10.26 -8.58
C ILE A 190 -1.74 11.20 -9.74
N THR A 191 -1.03 12.31 -9.83
CA THR A 191 -1.13 13.22 -10.97
C THR A 191 -0.33 12.66 -12.15
N THR A 192 -0.97 12.46 -13.28
CA THR A 192 -0.37 11.90 -14.50
C THR A 192 -0.48 12.90 -15.66
N GLU A 193 0.43 12.84 -16.62
CA GLU A 193 0.36 13.69 -17.82
C GLU A 193 -0.82 13.32 -18.72
N GLU A 194 -1.10 12.02 -18.87
CA GLU A 194 -2.11 11.50 -19.79
C GLU A 194 -3.53 11.57 -19.22
N TYR A 195 -3.69 11.24 -17.94
CA TYR A 195 -5.00 11.12 -17.30
C TYR A 195 -5.28 12.24 -16.29
N GLY A 196 -4.34 13.15 -16.03
CA GLY A 196 -4.46 14.10 -14.92
C GLY A 196 -4.46 13.38 -13.57
N ASP A 197 -5.21 13.89 -12.60
CA ASP A 197 -5.33 13.27 -11.28
C ASP A 197 -6.11 11.96 -11.35
N VAL A 198 -5.50 10.85 -10.93
CA VAL A 198 -6.17 9.54 -10.81
C VAL A 198 -5.93 8.96 -9.42
N GLU A 199 -7.03 8.61 -8.76
CA GLU A 199 -7.03 7.89 -7.50
C GLU A 199 -6.82 6.39 -7.78
N ILE A 200 -5.88 5.76 -7.08
CA ILE A 200 -5.43 4.39 -7.39
C ILE A 200 -5.82 3.35 -6.35
N ASN A 201 -6.31 3.72 -5.17
CA ASN A 201 -6.52 2.82 -4.05
C ASN A 201 -7.99 2.40 -3.85
N GLN A 202 -8.96 3.00 -4.55
CA GLN A 202 -10.38 2.70 -4.39
C GLN A 202 -11.05 2.39 -5.75
N PRO A 203 -11.75 1.23 -5.89
CA PRO A 203 -12.46 0.89 -7.12
C PRO A 203 -13.46 1.95 -7.59
N LEU A 204 -14.16 2.61 -6.66
CA LEU A 204 -15.18 3.62 -6.95
C LEU A 204 -14.60 4.78 -7.78
N SER A 205 -13.36 5.18 -7.50
CA SER A 205 -12.78 6.37 -8.11
C SER A 205 -12.47 6.21 -9.59
N PHE A 206 -12.33 4.98 -10.09
CA PHE A 206 -12.33 4.72 -11.53
C PHE A 206 -13.65 5.14 -12.19
N PHE A 207 -14.78 4.88 -11.54
CA PHE A 207 -16.09 5.29 -12.03
C PHE A 207 -16.32 6.78 -11.81
N GLU A 208 -15.89 7.37 -10.69
CA GLU A 208 -16.01 8.82 -10.48
C GLU A 208 -15.30 9.62 -11.59
N LYS A 209 -14.16 9.11 -12.06
CA LYS A 209 -13.39 9.72 -13.15
C LYS A 209 -14.03 9.51 -14.53
N ASN A 210 -14.39 8.28 -14.86
CA ASN A 210 -14.73 7.90 -16.24
C ASN A 210 -16.25 7.83 -16.50
N TYR A 211 -17.05 7.59 -15.46
CA TYR A 211 -18.50 7.38 -15.50
C TYR A 211 -19.18 8.03 -14.28
N PRO A 212 -19.06 9.36 -14.09
CA PRO A 212 -19.53 10.04 -12.87
C PRO A 212 -21.02 9.82 -12.59
N ASP A 213 -21.84 9.72 -13.63
CA ASP A 213 -23.28 9.42 -13.51
C ASP A 213 -23.52 8.02 -12.91
N VAL A 214 -22.67 7.04 -13.22
CA VAL A 214 -22.73 5.70 -12.61
C VAL A 214 -22.26 5.76 -11.16
N ALA A 215 -21.12 6.41 -10.89
CA ALA A 215 -20.56 6.50 -9.54
C ALA A 215 -21.53 7.16 -8.55
N SER A 216 -22.22 8.23 -8.98
CA SER A 216 -23.19 8.94 -8.14
C SER A 216 -24.41 8.11 -7.72
N GLN A 217 -24.71 7.03 -8.47
CA GLN A 217 -25.82 6.12 -8.18
C GLN A 217 -25.43 4.98 -7.23
N ILE A 218 -24.12 4.73 -7.03
CA ILE A 218 -23.64 3.69 -6.13
C ILE A 218 -23.70 4.22 -4.69
N THR A 219 -24.68 3.74 -3.93
CA THR A 219 -24.93 4.19 -2.56
C THR A 219 -24.78 3.06 -1.53
N ASP A 220 -24.88 3.43 -0.26
CA ASP A 220 -24.99 2.51 0.89
C ASP A 220 -23.87 1.45 0.91
N LYS A 221 -24.23 0.19 1.18
CA LYS A 221 -23.27 -0.92 1.27
C LYS A 221 -22.51 -1.16 -0.03
N ALA A 222 -23.10 -0.84 -1.18
CA ALA A 222 -22.39 -0.94 -2.46
C ALA A 222 -21.26 0.07 -2.53
N LYS A 223 -21.45 1.28 -1.99
CA LYS A 223 -20.38 2.26 -1.84
C LYS A 223 -19.27 1.77 -0.91
N ASP A 224 -19.62 1.11 0.20
CA ASP A 224 -18.62 0.53 1.11
C ASP A 224 -17.74 -0.50 0.38
N VAL A 225 -18.35 -1.42 -0.38
CA VAL A 225 -17.61 -2.40 -1.20
C VAL A 225 -16.70 -1.71 -2.23
N MET A 226 -17.21 -0.68 -2.91
CA MET A 226 -16.47 0.05 -3.95
C MET A 226 -15.38 0.97 -3.39
N THR A 227 -15.35 1.24 -2.09
CA THR A 227 -14.33 2.10 -1.44
C THR A 227 -13.32 1.32 -0.63
N MET A 228 -13.43 -0.01 -0.60
CA MET A 228 -12.45 -0.89 0.03
C MET A 228 -11.06 -0.70 -0.60
N PRO A 229 -10.00 -0.48 0.20
CA PRO A 229 -8.64 -0.28 -0.30
C PRO A 229 -8.15 -1.44 -1.18
N LEU A 230 -7.45 -1.10 -2.26
CA LEU A 230 -6.77 -2.04 -3.16
C LEU A 230 -5.38 -2.44 -2.62
N ILE A 231 -4.70 -1.51 -1.96
CA ILE A 231 -3.36 -1.69 -1.40
C ILE A 231 -3.48 -2.21 0.03
N ASP A 232 -3.69 -3.52 0.16
CA ASP A 232 -3.78 -4.20 1.46
C ASP A 232 -3.07 -5.56 1.41
N ALA A 233 -1.89 -5.65 2.03
CA ALA A 233 -1.15 -6.89 2.24
C ALA A 233 -1.21 -7.37 3.70
N SER A 234 -2.15 -6.86 4.50
CA SER A 234 -2.27 -7.21 5.92
C SER A 234 -2.46 -8.71 6.16
N GLY A 235 -3.06 -9.45 5.21
CA GLY A 235 -3.15 -10.91 5.27
C GLY A 235 -1.80 -11.62 5.27
N LEU A 236 -0.79 -11.09 4.56
CA LEU A 236 0.59 -11.61 4.61
C LEU A 236 1.23 -11.41 5.99
N GLY A 237 0.93 -10.29 6.64
CA GLY A 237 1.41 -9.97 7.99
C GLY A 237 0.63 -10.67 9.11
N GLY A 238 -0.66 -10.97 8.87
CA GLY A 238 -1.56 -11.59 9.83
C GLY A 238 -1.20 -13.04 10.15
N LEU A 239 -0.61 -13.75 9.18
CA LEU A 239 -0.01 -15.07 9.42
C LEU A 239 1.46 -14.91 9.78
N GLY A 240 1.85 -15.41 10.95
CA GLY A 240 3.24 -15.41 11.40
C GLY A 240 4.14 -16.15 10.40
N ILE A 241 5.35 -15.64 10.18
CA ILE A 241 6.33 -16.17 9.22
C ILE A 241 6.72 -17.62 9.53
N GLY A 242 6.63 -18.03 10.81
CA GLY A 242 6.84 -19.42 11.22
C GLY A 242 5.74 -20.40 10.77
N SER A 243 4.59 -19.90 10.31
CA SER A 243 3.51 -20.71 9.75
C SER A 243 3.59 -20.88 8.23
N TRP A 244 4.44 -20.09 7.56
CA TRP A 244 4.68 -20.21 6.12
C TRP A 244 5.46 -21.50 5.83
N HIS A 245 5.31 -22.04 4.62
CA HIS A 245 6.11 -23.17 4.17
C HIS A 245 7.60 -22.80 4.10
N PHE A 246 8.44 -23.56 4.80
CA PHE A 246 9.87 -23.30 4.92
C PHE A 246 10.70 -24.38 4.22
N LEU A 247 11.67 -23.95 3.40
CA LEU A 247 12.72 -24.81 2.86
C LEU A 247 14.09 -24.16 3.08
N ALA A 248 15.12 -24.99 3.20
CA ALA A 248 16.50 -24.57 3.26
C ALA A 248 17.35 -25.37 2.26
N ASP A 249 18.06 -24.67 1.38
CA ASP A 249 19.02 -25.25 0.45
C ASP A 249 20.45 -25.04 0.98
N PRO A 250 21.11 -26.09 1.51
CA PRO A 250 22.47 -25.98 2.02
C PRO A 250 23.55 -25.95 0.93
N THR A 251 23.17 -26.17 -0.33
CA THR A 251 24.08 -26.16 -1.48
C THR A 251 24.14 -24.80 -2.18
N GLY A 252 23.34 -23.83 -1.72
CA GLY A 252 23.30 -22.48 -2.23
C GLY A 252 24.68 -21.83 -2.32
N ILE A 253 24.99 -21.30 -3.50
CA ILE A 253 26.10 -20.38 -3.71
C ILE A 253 25.46 -19.01 -3.92
N VAL A 254 25.74 -18.09 -3.01
CA VAL A 254 25.19 -16.74 -3.04
C VAL A 254 26.33 -15.75 -3.13
N ALA A 255 26.30 -14.91 -4.14
CA ALA A 255 27.30 -13.86 -4.30
C ALA A 255 27.06 -12.72 -3.32
N GLU A 256 28.14 -12.09 -2.85
CA GLU A 256 28.12 -10.76 -2.22
C GLU A 256 27.28 -10.60 -0.94
N THR A 257 27.30 -11.59 -0.05
CA THR A 257 26.58 -11.54 1.22
C THR A 257 27.31 -10.78 2.35
N SER A 258 28.34 -10.00 2.02
CA SER A 258 29.21 -9.34 3.00
C SER A 258 28.48 -8.26 3.80
N LYS A 259 27.52 -7.54 3.20
CA LYS A 259 26.69 -6.55 3.92
C LYS A 259 25.80 -7.20 4.99
N PHE A 260 25.50 -8.49 4.87
CA PHE A 260 24.81 -9.26 5.90
C PHE A 260 25.75 -9.79 6.99
N GLY A 261 27.06 -9.59 6.84
CA GLY A 261 28.10 -10.02 7.79
C GLY A 261 28.70 -11.40 7.51
N TYR A 262 28.31 -12.08 6.43
CA TYR A 262 28.86 -13.41 6.09
C TYR A 262 30.21 -13.32 5.40
N SER A 263 31.03 -14.36 5.59
CA SER A 263 32.30 -14.55 4.89
C SER A 263 32.24 -15.78 3.99
N GLY A 264 32.70 -15.66 2.75
CA GLY A 264 32.66 -16.73 1.73
C GLY A 264 31.41 -16.71 0.85
N ALA A 265 31.42 -17.53 -0.21
CA ALA A 265 30.37 -17.57 -1.24
C ALA A 265 29.34 -18.71 -1.04
N LYS A 266 29.59 -19.63 -0.10
CA LYS A 266 28.68 -20.73 0.22
C LYS A 266 27.89 -20.40 1.47
N VAL A 267 26.63 -20.05 1.28
CA VAL A 267 25.70 -19.68 2.33
C VAL A 267 24.41 -20.44 2.05
N VAL A 268 23.83 -21.04 3.09
CA VAL A 268 22.51 -21.68 2.98
C VAL A 268 21.49 -20.67 2.43
N VAL A 269 20.56 -21.09 1.58
CA VAL A 269 19.43 -20.23 1.17
C VAL A 269 18.17 -20.73 1.84
N SER A 270 17.46 -19.84 2.51
CA SER A 270 16.16 -20.14 3.10
C SER A 270 15.04 -19.52 2.27
N SER A 271 13.95 -20.26 2.08
CA SER A 271 12.75 -19.77 1.42
C SER A 271 11.52 -19.94 2.31
N PHE A 272 10.71 -18.90 2.40
CA PHE A 272 9.35 -18.94 2.96
C PHE A 272 8.35 -18.73 1.83
N THR A 273 7.35 -19.61 1.74
CA THR A 273 6.27 -19.53 0.77
C THR A 273 4.93 -19.60 1.48
N MET A 274 3.97 -18.81 1.02
CA MET A 274 2.58 -18.79 1.46
C MET A 274 1.66 -18.63 0.24
N GLY A 275 0.42 -19.11 0.37
CA GLY A 275 -0.60 -19.02 -0.68
C GLY A 275 -1.09 -20.38 -1.16
N GLU A 276 -0.75 -21.44 -0.44
CA GLU A 276 -1.23 -22.81 -0.71
C GLU A 276 -2.11 -23.29 0.43
N SER A 277 -3.23 -23.94 0.10
CA SER A 277 -4.08 -24.52 1.15
C SER A 277 -3.33 -25.64 1.86
N SER A 278 -3.10 -25.48 3.16
CA SER A 278 -2.39 -26.47 3.98
C SER A 278 -2.96 -26.51 5.39
N PHE A 279 -2.59 -27.54 6.18
CA PHE A 279 -2.98 -27.59 7.59
C PHE A 279 -2.41 -26.43 8.42
N ARG A 280 -1.35 -25.77 7.95
CA ARG A 280 -0.68 -24.66 8.64
C ARG A 280 -1.26 -23.29 8.25
N GLU A 281 -1.54 -23.11 6.96
CA GLU A 281 -2.09 -21.87 6.39
C GLU A 281 -3.61 -21.81 6.48
N GLY A 282 -4.26 -22.97 6.64
CA GLY A 282 -5.70 -23.10 6.53
C GLY A 282 -6.14 -23.20 5.06
N GLN A 283 -7.45 -23.08 4.85
CA GLN A 283 -7.99 -23.04 3.49
C GLN A 283 -7.86 -21.64 2.93
N ILE A 284 -7.12 -21.51 1.83
CA ILE A 284 -7.11 -20.27 1.04
C ILE A 284 -8.45 -20.17 0.33
N LYS A 285 -9.19 -19.09 0.60
CA LYS A 285 -10.49 -18.82 -0.01
C LYS A 285 -10.40 -17.52 -0.79
N GLU A 286 -11.14 -17.47 -1.88
CA GLU A 286 -11.45 -16.20 -2.55
C GLU A 286 -12.22 -15.32 -1.57
N LYS A 287 -11.85 -14.04 -1.52
CA LYS A 287 -12.57 -13.02 -0.76
C LYS A 287 -13.55 -12.39 -1.73
N GLU A 288 -14.84 -12.61 -1.49
CA GLU A 288 -15.92 -11.99 -2.24
C GLU A 288 -16.67 -11.01 -1.34
N PHE A 289 -16.88 -9.81 -1.85
CA PHE A 289 -17.66 -8.77 -1.19
C PHE A 289 -18.80 -8.37 -2.12
N ASP A 290 -20.03 -8.58 -1.70
CA ASP A 290 -21.22 -8.30 -2.47
C ASP A 290 -22.16 -7.33 -1.74
N ALA A 291 -22.80 -6.48 -2.52
CA ALA A 291 -23.83 -5.58 -2.04
C ALA A 291 -24.78 -5.22 -3.16
N THR A 292 -26.02 -4.90 -2.80
CA THR A 292 -27.00 -4.37 -3.74
C THR A 292 -27.28 -2.90 -3.46
N PHE A 293 -27.69 -2.19 -4.50
CA PHE A 293 -28.16 -0.81 -4.39
C PHE A 293 -29.28 -0.59 -5.40
N THR A 294 -30.14 0.39 -5.12
CA THR A 294 -31.29 0.70 -5.97
C THR A 294 -31.20 2.13 -6.48
N SER A 295 -31.30 2.29 -7.79
CA SER A 295 -31.48 3.58 -8.46
C SER A 295 -32.80 3.51 -9.26
N ASP A 296 -32.74 3.50 -10.60
CA ASP A 296 -33.90 3.21 -11.46
C ASP A 296 -34.25 1.71 -11.50
N LYS A 297 -33.24 0.86 -11.28
CA LYS A 297 -33.33 -0.59 -11.10
C LYS A 297 -32.53 -1.02 -9.88
N THR A 298 -32.70 -2.27 -9.47
CA THR A 298 -31.82 -2.91 -8.49
C THR A 298 -30.59 -3.45 -9.19
N TYR A 299 -29.42 -3.04 -8.72
CA TYR A 299 -28.12 -3.46 -9.21
C TYR A 299 -27.37 -4.18 -8.11
N SER A 300 -26.42 -5.04 -8.49
CA SER A 300 -25.46 -5.63 -7.56
C SER A 300 -24.05 -5.19 -7.90
N VAL A 301 -23.28 -4.92 -6.86
CA VAL A 301 -21.82 -4.81 -6.92
C VAL A 301 -21.24 -6.08 -6.35
N ARG A 302 -20.22 -6.61 -7.01
CA ARG A 302 -19.41 -7.70 -6.47
C ARG A 302 -17.94 -7.40 -6.67
N SER A 303 -17.17 -7.50 -5.61
CA SER A 303 -15.71 -7.38 -5.67
C SER A 303 -15.09 -8.73 -5.31
N VAL A 304 -14.18 -9.20 -6.16
CA VAL A 304 -13.54 -10.51 -6.03
C VAL A 304 -12.02 -10.35 -6.05
N GLU A 305 -11.36 -11.05 -5.14
CA GLU A 305 -9.92 -11.20 -5.09
C GLU A 305 -9.56 -12.61 -4.58
N SER A 306 -8.51 -13.24 -5.11
CA SER A 306 -8.06 -14.53 -4.55
C SER A 306 -7.32 -14.33 -3.21
N GLY A 307 -6.91 -15.39 -2.53
CA GLY A 307 -6.17 -15.25 -1.27
C GLY A 307 -4.85 -14.50 -1.40
N ASP A 308 -4.20 -14.18 -0.28
CA ASP A 308 -2.88 -13.56 -0.29
C ASP A 308 -1.79 -14.63 -0.52
N SER A 309 -0.70 -14.28 -1.20
CA SER A 309 0.44 -15.18 -1.46
C SER A 309 1.77 -14.45 -1.33
N GLY A 310 2.81 -15.16 -0.93
CA GLY A 310 4.10 -14.55 -0.65
C GLY A 310 5.26 -15.51 -0.87
N ASN A 311 6.37 -14.97 -1.39
CA ASN A 311 7.66 -15.66 -1.47
C ASN A 311 8.75 -14.76 -0.90
N ILE A 312 9.51 -15.30 0.05
CA ILE A 312 10.65 -14.63 0.67
C ILE A 312 11.86 -15.54 0.57
N PHE A 313 12.93 -15.06 -0.05
CA PHE A 313 14.21 -15.77 -0.15
C PHE A 313 15.28 -15.01 0.65
N LEU A 314 15.99 -15.70 1.52
CA LEU A 314 16.98 -15.11 2.42
C LEU A 314 18.32 -15.83 2.27
N ALA A 315 19.41 -15.06 2.25
CA ALA A 315 20.74 -15.63 2.46
C ALA A 315 20.95 -15.97 3.94
N GLY A 316 21.20 -17.25 4.21
CA GLY A 316 21.38 -17.84 5.53
C GLY A 316 20.25 -18.81 5.86
N TYR A 317 20.54 -19.72 6.79
CA TYR A 317 19.56 -20.58 7.43
C TYR A 317 18.66 -19.73 8.33
N ALA A 318 17.37 -19.68 8.00
CA ALA A 318 16.38 -18.89 8.71
C ALA A 318 15.78 -19.59 9.92
N SER A 319 15.58 -18.81 10.97
CA SER A 319 14.87 -19.19 12.18
C SER A 319 13.91 -18.05 12.56
N PRO A 320 12.60 -18.21 12.35
CA PRO A 320 11.58 -17.29 12.84
C PRO A 320 11.64 -17.12 14.35
N ASP A 321 11.42 -15.90 14.85
CA ASP A 321 11.33 -15.61 16.28
C ASP A 321 10.59 -14.29 16.55
N GLN A 322 10.43 -13.96 17.82
CA GLN A 322 9.89 -12.68 18.26
C GLN A 322 10.83 -11.98 19.23
N VAL A 323 11.13 -10.72 18.93
CA VAL A 323 12.00 -9.87 19.75
C VAL A 323 11.18 -8.66 20.20
N GLY A 324 10.90 -8.56 21.51
CA GLY A 324 10.08 -7.47 22.04
C GLY A 324 8.64 -7.45 21.51
N GLY A 325 8.11 -8.63 21.14
CA GLY A 325 6.78 -8.76 20.52
C GLY A 325 6.73 -8.39 19.04
N VAL A 326 7.88 -8.08 18.42
CA VAL A 326 8.05 -7.84 16.99
C VAL A 326 8.57 -9.12 16.36
N GLU A 327 7.93 -9.58 15.29
CA GLU A 327 8.36 -10.76 14.57
C GLU A 327 9.61 -10.47 13.73
N VAL A 328 10.58 -11.36 13.84
CA VAL A 328 11.88 -11.26 13.15
C VAL A 328 12.30 -12.61 12.60
N VAL A 329 13.27 -12.60 11.70
CA VAL A 329 13.94 -13.81 11.24
C VAL A 329 15.43 -13.69 11.54
N GLY A 330 15.97 -14.68 12.27
CA GLY A 330 17.41 -14.80 12.44
C GLY A 330 18.04 -15.65 11.34
N LEU A 331 19.17 -15.19 10.81
CA LEU A 331 19.88 -15.86 9.72
C LEU A 331 21.31 -16.20 10.11
N SER A 332 21.69 -17.48 9.93
CA SER A 332 23.05 -17.99 10.13
C SER A 332 23.62 -18.53 8.82
N PRO A 333 24.94 -18.45 8.57
CA PRO A 333 25.50 -18.85 7.28
C PRO A 333 25.42 -20.36 7.02
N VAL A 334 25.28 -21.17 8.08
CA VAL A 334 25.21 -22.63 8.04
C VAL A 334 24.00 -23.14 8.82
N ALA A 335 23.46 -24.28 8.41
CA ALA A 335 22.41 -24.97 9.14
C ALA A 335 22.95 -25.53 10.48
N PRO A 336 22.13 -25.63 11.54
CA PRO A 336 22.53 -26.24 12.80
C PRO A 336 22.97 -27.70 12.63
N SER A 337 24.07 -28.10 13.27
CA SER A 337 24.62 -29.47 13.16
C SER A 337 23.85 -30.52 13.96
N THR A 338 23.08 -30.10 14.97
CA THR A 338 22.14 -30.94 15.70
C THR A 338 20.76 -30.69 15.09
N GLY A 339 20.22 -31.65 14.34
CA GLY A 339 18.94 -31.55 13.61
C GLY A 339 17.67 -31.34 14.44
N ALA A 340 17.75 -30.67 15.60
CA ALA A 340 16.63 -30.21 16.39
C ALA A 340 15.99 -28.99 15.70
N GLN A 341 15.23 -29.27 14.64
CA GLN A 341 14.09 -28.43 14.29
C GLN A 341 13.03 -28.67 15.36
N THR A 342 12.77 -27.68 16.22
CA THR A 342 11.53 -27.72 17.00
C THR A 342 10.40 -27.40 16.03
N SER A 343 9.26 -28.07 16.16
CA SER A 343 8.06 -27.83 15.34
C SER A 343 7.52 -26.39 15.43
N SER A 344 8.16 -25.56 16.27
CA SER A 344 7.89 -24.15 16.56
C SER A 344 9.07 -23.21 16.22
N GLY A 345 10.11 -23.66 15.50
CA GLY A 345 11.13 -22.79 14.89
C GLY A 345 12.03 -21.97 15.83
N SER A 346 11.97 -22.22 17.15
CA SER A 346 12.68 -21.41 18.14
C SER A 346 14.18 -21.68 18.11
N PHE A 347 14.97 -20.61 18.22
CA PHE A 347 16.42 -20.68 18.23
C PHE A 347 16.98 -21.62 19.33
N PRO A 348 18.16 -22.22 19.13
CA PRO A 348 18.94 -22.81 20.22
C PRO A 348 19.15 -21.79 21.35
N ILE A 349 19.01 -22.23 22.61
CA ILE A 349 19.08 -21.41 23.84
C ILE A 349 20.25 -20.41 23.87
N PHE A 350 21.40 -20.75 23.29
CA PHE A 350 22.57 -19.87 23.23
C PHE A 350 22.36 -18.61 22.39
N ILE A 351 21.49 -18.66 21.36
CA ILE A 351 21.18 -17.48 20.55
C ILE A 351 20.18 -16.56 21.29
N ILE A 352 19.24 -17.13 22.06
CA ILE A 352 18.23 -16.40 22.85
C ILE A 352 18.87 -15.41 23.84
N TYR A 353 19.94 -15.83 24.53
CA TYR A 353 20.66 -14.94 25.46
C TYR A 353 21.41 -13.79 24.75
N GLY A 354 21.91 -14.03 23.53
CA GLY A 354 22.52 -12.98 22.70
C GLY A 354 21.49 -12.00 22.12
N MET A 355 20.26 -12.45 21.86
CA MET A 355 19.18 -11.64 21.30
C MET A 355 18.47 -10.76 22.35
N ALA A 356 18.23 -11.27 23.55
CA ALA A 356 17.58 -10.49 24.62
C ALA A 356 18.41 -9.28 25.09
N GLY A 357 19.75 -9.42 25.18
CA GLY A 357 20.62 -8.31 25.60
C GLY A 357 20.84 -7.24 24.52
N MET A 358 20.82 -7.62 23.24
CA MET A 358 21.19 -6.73 22.13
C MET A 358 19.98 -6.06 21.45
N ALA A 359 18.80 -6.68 21.51
CA ALA A 359 17.58 -6.09 21.00
C ALA A 359 17.12 -4.86 21.79
N ALA A 360 17.29 -4.87 23.12
CA ALA A 360 17.02 -3.72 23.97
C ALA A 360 17.89 -2.49 23.59
N ALA A 361 19.13 -2.74 23.14
CA ALA A 361 20.04 -1.69 22.68
C ALA A 361 19.71 -1.20 21.26
N GLY A 362 19.37 -2.10 20.34
CA GLY A 362 18.98 -1.75 18.96
C GLY A 362 17.68 -0.96 18.87
N ALA A 363 16.63 -1.43 19.57
CA ALA A 363 15.34 -0.73 19.62
C ALA A 363 15.48 0.65 20.32
N GLY A 364 16.28 0.74 21.38
CA GLY A 364 16.58 2.01 22.05
C GLY A 364 17.39 2.99 21.18
N GLY A 365 18.39 2.50 20.44
CA GLY A 365 19.20 3.32 19.54
C GLY A 365 18.42 3.85 18.33
N PHE A 366 17.57 3.01 17.74
CA PHE A 366 16.76 3.39 16.58
C PHE A 366 15.65 4.38 16.93
N PHE A 367 14.97 4.23 18.07
CA PHE A 367 14.00 5.22 18.58
C PHE A 367 14.65 6.58 18.88
N VAL A 368 15.88 6.59 19.38
CA VAL A 368 16.64 7.82 19.64
C VAL A 368 17.10 8.48 18.33
N TRP A 369 17.42 7.71 17.29
CA TRP A 369 17.80 8.26 16.00
C TRP A 369 16.58 8.76 15.19
N SER A 370 15.48 8.00 15.16
CA SER A 370 14.23 8.40 14.49
C SER A 370 13.62 9.64 15.13
N SER A 371 13.62 9.74 16.47
CA SER A 371 13.19 10.96 17.17
C SER A 371 14.11 12.16 16.93
N LYS A 372 15.41 11.94 16.70
CA LYS A 372 16.34 13.01 16.30
C LYS A 372 16.12 13.46 14.86
N LYS A 373 15.81 12.55 13.94
CA LYS A 373 15.49 12.86 12.54
C LYS A 373 14.16 13.61 12.44
N ALA A 374 13.11 13.14 13.13
CA ALA A 374 11.82 13.84 13.23
C ALA A 374 11.95 15.26 13.83
N LYS A 375 12.81 15.45 14.84
CA LYS A 375 13.11 16.79 15.39
C LYS A 375 13.94 17.68 14.46
N LYS A 376 14.70 17.09 13.54
CA LYS A 376 15.46 17.83 12.52
C LYS A 376 14.55 18.28 11.37
N ASP A 377 13.57 17.45 11.00
CA ASP A 377 12.59 17.75 9.96
C ASP A 377 11.50 18.71 10.45
N ALA A 378 11.24 18.78 11.76
CA ALA A 378 10.45 19.85 12.40
C ALA A 378 11.07 21.26 12.26
N GLY A 379 12.30 21.37 11.73
CA GLY A 379 12.97 22.64 11.43
C GLY A 379 12.59 23.27 10.09
N VAL A 380 11.76 22.61 9.27
CA VAL A 380 11.23 23.17 8.03
C VAL A 380 9.89 23.87 8.33
N THR A 381 10.02 25.13 8.73
CA THR A 381 9.03 26.22 8.76
C THR A 381 7.56 25.81 8.99
N GLN A 382 7.18 25.72 10.27
CA GLN A 382 5.79 25.89 10.68
C GLN A 382 5.32 27.29 10.25
N THR A 383 4.42 27.37 9.26
CA THR A 383 3.73 28.62 8.86
C THR A 383 2.63 28.94 9.88
N GLY A 384 3.03 29.15 11.13
CA GLY A 384 2.18 29.58 12.24
C GLY A 384 2.66 30.94 12.76
N ILE A 385 1.71 31.76 13.20
CA ILE A 385 1.91 33.13 13.70
C ILE A 385 3.10 33.20 14.67
N ASP A 386 4.05 34.10 14.39
CA ASP A 386 5.25 34.32 15.20
C ASP A 386 4.84 34.71 16.65
N PRO A 387 5.25 33.95 17.68
CA PRO A 387 4.84 34.16 19.07
C PRO A 387 5.26 35.52 19.65
N ARG A 388 6.13 36.28 18.96
CA ARG A 388 6.41 37.69 19.31
C ARG A 388 5.22 38.63 19.10
N HIS A 389 4.22 38.22 18.33
CA HIS A 389 3.01 38.98 18.04
C HIS A 389 1.83 38.53 18.89
N LEU A 390 2.07 37.81 20.00
CA LEU A 390 1.02 37.36 20.92
C LEU A 390 1.22 38.01 22.29
N ARG A 391 0.14 38.54 22.89
CA ARG A 391 0.11 38.96 24.30
C ARG A 391 -0.87 38.08 25.08
N GLY A 392 -0.51 37.76 26.32
CA GLY A 392 -1.41 37.09 27.25
C GLY A 392 -2.43 38.08 27.79
N VAL A 393 -3.72 37.71 27.79
CA VAL A 393 -4.80 38.51 28.38
C VAL A 393 -5.37 37.72 29.56
N ASP A 394 -5.49 38.36 30.72
CA ASP A 394 -6.13 37.74 31.88
C ASP A 394 -7.64 37.64 31.64
N THR A 395 -8.21 36.45 31.84
CA THR A 395 -9.66 36.26 31.81
C THR A 395 -10.31 37.07 32.96
N SER A 396 -11.14 38.05 32.58
CA SER A 396 -11.95 38.99 33.38
C SER A 396 -12.26 38.65 34.86
N GLU A 397 -12.16 39.65 35.75
CA GLU A 397 -12.56 39.62 37.17
C GLU A 397 -14.08 39.74 37.43
N ALA A 398 -14.94 39.41 36.45
CA ALA A 398 -16.38 39.43 36.66
C ALA A 398 -16.89 38.09 37.22
N SER A 399 -17.23 38.08 38.51
CA SER A 399 -18.02 37.06 39.22
C SER A 399 -17.31 35.75 39.64
N GLY A 400 -16.46 35.82 40.67
CA GLY A 400 -16.43 34.82 41.75
C GLY A 400 -16.09 33.34 41.43
N GLY A 401 -15.51 33.03 40.28
CA GLY A 401 -15.11 31.67 39.89
C GLY A 401 -13.60 31.45 39.85
N TYR A 402 -13.15 30.22 40.08
CA TYR A 402 -11.74 29.81 40.15
C TYR A 402 -10.93 30.20 38.90
N LYS A 403 -9.76 30.85 39.10
CA LYS A 403 -8.76 31.05 38.04
C LYS A 403 -8.21 29.69 37.61
N THR A 404 -8.24 29.39 36.31
CA THR A 404 -7.51 28.23 35.75
C THR A 404 -6.20 28.71 35.14
N ASN A 405 -5.12 27.93 35.25
CA ASN A 405 -3.77 28.30 34.75
C ASN A 405 -3.64 28.24 33.21
N ARG A 406 -4.74 28.41 32.49
CA ARG A 406 -4.77 28.37 31.02
C ARG A 406 -5.05 29.78 30.52
N GLY A 407 -3.99 30.57 30.39
CA GLY A 407 -4.07 31.91 29.79
C GLY A 407 -4.44 31.81 28.31
N GLU A 408 -5.29 32.74 27.85
CA GLU A 408 -5.61 32.90 26.44
C GLU A 408 -4.65 33.94 25.85
N ALA A 409 -4.25 33.75 24.58
CA ALA A 409 -3.31 34.63 23.88
C ALA A 409 -4.01 35.27 22.69
N GLU A 410 -3.94 36.60 22.62
CA GLU A 410 -4.45 37.39 21.50
C GLU A 410 -3.28 38.00 20.70
N LEU A 411 -3.56 38.33 19.44
CA LEU A 411 -2.61 39.03 18.58
C LEU A 411 -2.35 40.45 19.11
N ILE A 412 -1.08 40.87 19.12
CA ILE A 412 -0.67 42.26 19.34
C ILE A 412 -0.95 43.02 18.05
N THR A 413 -2.15 43.57 17.92
CA THR A 413 -2.49 44.50 16.84
C THR A 413 -2.43 45.93 17.38
N ASP A 414 -1.54 46.76 16.84
CA ASP A 414 -1.60 48.25 16.95
C ASP A 414 -2.62 48.85 15.96
N ASP A 415 -3.47 48.01 15.35
CA ASP A 415 -4.45 48.42 14.36
C ASP A 415 -5.82 48.64 15.02
N GLN A 416 -6.26 49.90 15.10
CA GLN A 416 -7.61 50.27 15.54
C GLN A 416 -8.71 49.96 14.49
N SER A 417 -8.44 49.09 13.51
CA SER A 417 -9.40 48.75 12.46
C SER A 417 -10.46 47.71 12.86
N HIS A 418 -10.36 47.10 14.05
CA HIS A 418 -11.32 46.09 14.53
C HIS A 418 -12.42 46.60 15.48
N GLU A 419 -12.63 47.92 15.63
CA GLU A 419 -13.78 48.47 16.38
C GLU A 419 -15.07 48.65 15.54
N LYS A 420 -15.18 48.02 14.36
CA LYS A 420 -16.34 48.21 13.47
C LYS A 420 -17.02 46.95 12.99
N HIS A 421 -17.32 46.00 13.87
CA HIS A 421 -18.44 45.08 13.66
C HIS A 421 -19.15 44.79 14.98
N SER A 422 -20.10 45.66 15.36
CA SER A 422 -21.09 45.36 16.40
C SER A 422 -22.02 44.25 15.89
N SER A 423 -21.91 43.04 16.43
CA SER A 423 -22.92 41.99 16.22
C SER A 423 -24.16 42.29 17.06
N VAL A 424 -25.32 42.15 16.43
CA VAL A 424 -26.67 42.61 16.83
C VAL A 424 -27.31 41.81 18.00
N TYR A 425 -26.51 41.26 18.92
CA TYR A 425 -27.02 40.43 20.03
C TYR A 425 -26.72 40.92 21.45
N ASP A 426 -26.07 42.08 21.60
CA ASP A 426 -25.79 42.68 22.93
C ASP A 426 -26.89 43.64 23.43
N GLN A 427 -28.13 43.45 22.97
CA GLN A 427 -29.30 44.06 23.60
C GLN A 427 -30.23 42.98 24.14
N GLY A 428 -30.08 42.74 25.45
CA GLY A 428 -31.15 42.28 26.33
C GLY A 428 -31.68 40.87 26.08
N SER A 429 -31.02 39.85 26.65
CA SER A 429 -31.77 38.72 27.21
C SER A 429 -30.97 37.99 28.28
N THR A 430 -31.51 37.98 29.49
CA THR A 430 -31.13 37.10 30.60
C THR A 430 -31.32 35.65 30.16
N ARG A 431 -30.26 34.84 30.12
CA ARG A 431 -30.38 33.41 29.81
C ARG A 431 -29.70 32.57 30.90
N GLY A 432 -30.53 32.07 31.81
CA GLY A 432 -30.15 31.14 32.85
C GLY A 432 -31.33 30.46 33.57
N SER A 433 -32.56 30.58 33.07
CA SER A 433 -33.72 29.85 33.60
C SER A 433 -34.13 28.74 32.64
N LEU A 434 -34.13 27.50 33.14
CA LEU A 434 -34.74 26.34 32.47
C LEU A 434 -36.26 26.59 32.25
N PRO A 435 -36.86 26.03 31.19
CA PRO A 435 -38.30 26.18 30.94
C PRO A 435 -39.12 25.60 32.10
N ALA A 436 -40.17 26.31 32.51
CA ALA A 436 -41.12 25.84 33.50
C ALA A 436 -41.83 24.58 32.98
N GLY A 437 -41.66 23.44 33.67
CA GLY A 437 -42.35 22.18 33.34
C GLY A 437 -41.47 20.93 33.27
N TYR A 438 -40.15 21.02 33.44
CA TYR A 438 -39.28 19.84 33.47
C TYR A 438 -39.22 19.21 34.88
N SER A 439 -39.69 17.97 35.01
CA SER A 439 -39.46 17.11 36.18
C SER A 439 -38.19 16.27 35.97
N GLN A 440 -37.34 16.18 37.01
CA GLN A 440 -36.10 15.40 36.98
C GLN A 440 -36.39 13.88 36.96
N PRO A 441 -35.69 13.08 36.12
CA PRO A 441 -35.65 11.63 36.27
C PRO A 441 -34.90 11.24 37.56
N LYS A 442 -35.41 10.24 38.29
CA LYS A 442 -34.76 9.65 39.46
C LYS A 442 -33.44 8.96 39.09
N GLU A 443 -32.42 9.15 39.90
CA GLU A 443 -31.09 8.55 39.77
C GLU A 443 -31.13 7.01 39.86
N GLU A 444 -30.48 6.34 38.90
CA GLU A 444 -30.12 4.93 39.00
C GLU A 444 -28.82 4.76 39.81
N PRO A 445 -28.72 3.76 40.71
CA PRO A 445 -27.54 3.57 41.55
C PRO A 445 -26.37 2.90 40.79
N LYS A 446 -25.15 3.39 41.06
CA LYS A 446 -23.87 2.92 40.53
C LYS A 446 -23.55 1.47 40.94
N PRO A 447 -22.88 0.67 40.08
CA PRO A 447 -22.52 -0.71 40.38
C PRO A 447 -21.33 -0.80 41.34
N SER A 448 -21.45 -1.66 42.37
CA SER A 448 -20.38 -2.00 43.30
C SER A 448 -19.70 -3.32 42.89
N SER A 449 -18.37 -3.33 42.96
CA SER A 449 -17.55 -4.51 42.71
C SER A 449 -17.66 -5.50 43.87
N ASN A 450 -18.09 -6.74 43.61
CA ASN A 450 -17.70 -7.89 44.42
C ASN A 450 -17.66 -9.17 43.58
N ARG A 451 -16.55 -9.90 43.79
CA ARG A 451 -16.21 -11.19 43.19
C ARG A 451 -17.35 -12.20 43.39
N GLY A 452 -17.64 -12.94 42.32
CA GLY A 452 -18.65 -13.99 42.31
C GLY A 452 -18.39 -15.09 43.33
N SER A 453 -19.35 -15.26 44.23
CA SER A 453 -19.60 -16.50 44.97
C SER A 453 -20.86 -17.15 44.41
N MET A 454 -20.77 -18.44 44.05
CA MET A 454 -21.93 -19.20 43.56
C MET A 454 -22.95 -19.47 44.70
N PRO A 455 -24.25 -19.54 44.38
CA PRO A 455 -25.29 -19.93 45.33
C PRO A 455 -25.12 -21.39 45.81
N LYS A 456 -25.45 -21.66 47.08
CA LYS A 456 -25.16 -22.91 47.79
C LYS A 456 -25.88 -24.18 47.33
N ASP A 457 -26.74 -24.13 46.31
CA ASP A 457 -27.60 -25.27 45.92
C ASP A 457 -27.63 -25.57 44.41
N TRP A 458 -26.59 -25.19 43.66
CA TRP A 458 -26.50 -25.55 42.24
C TRP A 458 -25.88 -26.95 42.06
N LYS A 459 -26.64 -27.89 41.48
CA LYS A 459 -26.14 -29.18 40.97
C LYS A 459 -26.41 -29.27 39.46
N PRO A 460 -25.40 -29.59 38.63
CA PRO A 460 -25.60 -29.81 37.21
C PRO A 460 -26.25 -31.17 36.94
N SER A 461 -27.18 -31.18 35.98
CA SER A 461 -27.73 -32.38 35.31
C SER A 461 -26.86 -32.79 34.12
#